data_AF-W7DR88-F1
#
_entry.id   AF-W7DR88-F1
#
_cell.length_a   1.000
_cell.length_b   1.000
_cell.length_c   1.000
_cell.angle_alpha   90.00
_cell.angle_beta   90.00
_cell.angle_gamma   90.00
#
_symmetry.space_group_name_H-M   'P 1'
#
loop_
_entity.id
_entity.type
_entity.pdbx_description
1 polymer ?
#
loop_
_entity_poly.entity_id
_entity_poly.type
_entity_poly.pdbx_seq_one_letter_code
_entity_poly.pdbx_strand_id
1 'polypeptide(L)'
;MIYVLRGSLNLGVNDVPIQMNAGEIQIINGGDVHYFLASPNSERIVIQFDLAFFQQDKKSNEQADLRRLFQTCVSSSRNWDDAIRSKMRELILTIHEEEQNKQSGFEYATKAKMLEMLVLLYREVPKNVATGENILRDEAVLKSQETLETLDEIFSYIEKRYKEPINLQEMADLTGFSTYYFTKFFKRNTGMTFVTFFK
;
A
#
# COMPACT_ATOMS: atom_id res chain seq x y z
N MET A 1 1.31 -0.30 7.38
CA MET A 1 0.28 0.76 7.34
C MET A 1 0.89 2.00 6.72
N ILE A 2 0.15 2.73 5.89
CA ILE A 2 0.59 3.93 5.19
C ILE A 2 -0.35 5.08 5.53
N TYR A 3 0.18 6.25 5.84
CA TYR A 3 -0.56 7.49 6.06
C TYR A 3 0.01 8.58 5.16
N VAL A 4 -0.85 9.30 4.42
CA VAL A 4 -0.42 10.42 3.58
C VAL A 4 -0.43 11.69 4.43
N LEU A 5 0.75 12.26 4.67
CA LEU A 5 0.91 13.49 5.44
C LEU A 5 0.62 14.72 4.59
N ARG A 6 1.12 14.74 3.34
CA ARG A 6 0.93 15.83 2.37
C ARG A 6 0.79 15.30 0.94
N GLY A 7 0.04 16.04 0.12
CA GLY A 7 -0.17 15.71 -1.29
C GLY A 7 -1.04 14.48 -1.51
N SER A 8 -0.77 13.75 -2.59
CA SER A 8 -1.48 12.53 -3.00
C SER A 8 -0.50 11.41 -3.30
N LEU A 9 -0.82 10.19 -2.89
CA LEU A 9 -0.01 9.00 -3.08
C LEU A 9 -0.71 8.01 -4.01
N ASN A 10 -0.01 7.59 -5.06
CA ASN A 10 -0.44 6.49 -5.92
C ASN A 10 0.26 5.21 -5.46
N LEU A 11 -0.54 4.21 -5.06
CA LEU A 11 -0.10 2.94 -4.49
C LEU A 11 -0.70 1.79 -5.30
N GLY A 12 0.08 0.79 -5.65
CA GLY A 12 -0.46 -0.51 -6.09
C GLY A 12 -0.49 -1.48 -4.90
N VAL A 13 -1.60 -2.18 -4.68
CA VAL A 13 -1.69 -3.29 -3.72
C VAL A 13 -2.42 -4.46 -4.39
N ASN A 14 -1.77 -5.62 -4.50
CA ASN A 14 -2.29 -6.79 -5.22
C ASN A 14 -2.96 -6.37 -6.54
N ASP A 15 -2.23 -5.53 -7.29
CA ASP A 15 -2.56 -5.12 -8.66
C ASP A 15 -3.78 -4.21 -8.80
N VAL A 16 -4.31 -3.74 -7.66
CA VAL A 16 -5.34 -2.71 -7.62
C VAL A 16 -4.66 -1.35 -7.39
N PRO A 17 -4.76 -0.40 -8.33
CA PRO A 17 -4.27 0.94 -8.13
C PRO A 17 -5.17 1.67 -7.11
N ILE A 18 -4.55 2.22 -6.08
CA ILE A 18 -5.16 2.96 -5.00
C ILE A 18 -4.52 4.35 -5.00
N GLN A 19 -5.33 5.37 -5.28
CA GLN A 19 -4.93 6.75 -5.04
C GLN A 19 -5.36 7.14 -3.63
N MET A 20 -4.45 7.67 -2.84
CA MET A 20 -4.68 8.18 -1.49
C MET A 20 -4.42 9.70 -1.44
N ASN A 21 -5.16 10.42 -0.60
CA ASN A 21 -5.00 11.85 -0.35
C ASN A 21 -4.50 12.11 1.07
N ALA A 22 -3.96 13.31 1.30
CA ALA A 22 -3.55 13.75 2.63
C ALA A 22 -4.64 13.51 3.68
N GLY A 23 -4.25 12.93 4.83
CA GLY A 23 -5.15 12.54 5.90
C GLY A 23 -5.70 11.11 5.80
N GLU A 24 -5.48 10.40 4.69
CA GLU A 24 -5.95 9.03 4.50
C GLU A 24 -4.93 7.99 4.95
N ILE A 25 -5.45 6.86 5.44
CA ILE A 25 -4.70 5.72 5.97
C ILE A 25 -5.06 4.48 5.14
N GLN A 26 -4.03 3.70 4.79
CA GLN A 26 -4.17 2.41 4.14
C GLN A 26 -3.47 1.32 4.97
N ILE A 27 -4.22 0.27 5.29
CA ILE A 27 -3.70 -0.98 5.85
C ILE A 27 -3.31 -1.88 4.69
N ILE A 28 -2.11 -2.46 4.76
CA ILE A 28 -1.60 -3.46 3.81
C ILE A 28 -1.30 -4.70 4.64
N ASN A 29 -1.79 -5.86 4.24
CA ASN A 29 -1.57 -7.08 5.01
C ASN A 29 -0.19 -7.66 4.74
N GLY A 30 0.32 -8.45 5.69
CA GLY A 30 1.52 -9.24 5.48
C GLY A 30 1.32 -10.23 4.33
N GLY A 31 2.21 -10.20 3.34
CA GLY A 31 2.14 -11.02 2.14
C GLY A 31 1.50 -10.33 0.93
N ASP A 32 0.85 -9.17 1.10
CA ASP A 32 0.35 -8.39 -0.03
C ASP A 32 1.52 -7.73 -0.77
N VAL A 33 1.58 -7.94 -2.09
CA VAL A 33 2.55 -7.25 -2.95
C VAL A 33 2.08 -5.81 -3.10
N HIS A 34 2.97 -4.86 -2.85
CA HIS A 34 2.66 -3.45 -2.96
C HIS A 34 3.85 -2.63 -3.45
N TYR A 35 3.58 -1.59 -4.22
CA TYR A 35 4.59 -0.72 -4.82
C TYR A 35 4.08 0.72 -4.90
N PHE A 36 5.02 1.67 -4.88
CA PHE A 36 4.72 3.08 -5.01
C PHE A 36 4.85 3.53 -6.46
N LEU A 37 3.84 4.26 -6.95
CA LEU A 37 3.88 4.93 -8.24
C LEU A 37 4.34 6.39 -8.06
N ALA A 38 4.82 6.99 -9.14
CA ALA A 38 5.24 8.39 -9.15
C ALA A 38 4.17 9.30 -8.54
N SER A 39 4.55 9.99 -7.47
CA SER A 39 3.67 10.82 -6.64
C SER A 39 4.43 12.09 -6.23
N PRO A 40 4.71 13.00 -7.19
CA PRO A 40 5.53 14.18 -6.93
C PRO A 40 4.91 15.07 -5.85
N ASN A 41 5.76 15.66 -5.00
CA ASN A 41 5.34 16.53 -3.88
C ASN A 41 4.42 15.84 -2.85
N SER A 42 4.52 14.51 -2.71
CA SER A 42 3.81 13.77 -1.67
C SER A 42 4.74 13.35 -0.53
N GLU A 43 4.24 13.44 0.69
CA GLU A 43 4.90 13.01 1.91
C GLU A 43 4.02 11.98 2.63
N ARG A 44 4.63 10.91 3.13
CA ARG A 44 3.91 9.80 3.76
C ARG A 44 4.68 9.21 4.93
N ILE A 45 3.94 8.67 5.89
CA ILE A 45 4.48 7.87 7.00
C ILE A 45 4.15 6.41 6.72
N VAL A 46 5.16 5.54 6.81
CA VAL A 46 4.99 4.08 6.69
C VAL A 46 5.36 3.46 8.03
N ILE A 47 4.39 2.77 8.63
CA ILE A 47 4.59 1.96 9.83
C ILE A 47 4.59 0.49 9.40
N GLN A 48 5.75 -0.14 9.48
CA GLN A 48 5.97 -1.55 9.17
C GLN A 48 6.38 -2.28 10.44
N PHE A 49 5.75 -3.42 10.72
CA PHE A 49 6.02 -4.25 11.89
C PHE A 49 5.76 -5.72 11.56
N ASP A 50 6.41 -6.60 12.31
CA ASP A 50 6.09 -8.02 12.35
C ASP A 50 4.95 -8.25 13.35
N LEU A 51 4.00 -9.14 13.04
CA LEU A 51 2.95 -9.55 13.99
C LEU A 51 3.54 -10.20 15.25
N ALA A 52 4.73 -10.80 15.16
CA ALA A 52 5.47 -11.30 16.31
C ALA A 52 5.75 -10.24 17.37
N PHE A 53 5.74 -8.94 17.01
CA PHE A 53 5.87 -7.82 17.94
C PHE A 53 4.78 -7.80 19.01
N PHE A 54 3.57 -8.27 18.69
CA PHE A 54 2.41 -8.24 19.57
C PHE A 54 2.19 -9.54 20.36
N GLN A 55 2.91 -10.60 20.02
CA GLN A 55 2.74 -11.91 20.65
C GLN A 55 3.34 -11.89 22.05
N GLN A 56 2.56 -12.32 23.05
CA GLN A 56 3.08 -12.55 24.40
C GLN A 56 3.45 -14.02 24.62
N ASP A 57 2.70 -14.95 24.03
CA ASP A 57 2.96 -16.39 24.13
C ASP A 57 2.95 -17.05 22.75
N LYS A 58 3.99 -17.83 22.44
CA LYS A 58 4.10 -18.58 21.18
C LYS A 58 3.19 -19.81 21.13
N LYS A 59 2.57 -20.20 22.25
CA LYS A 59 1.67 -21.36 22.35
C LYS A 59 0.20 -21.03 22.17
N SER A 60 -0.18 -19.76 22.12
CA SER A 60 -1.57 -19.33 21.95
C SER A 60 -1.92 -19.15 20.45
N ASN A 61 -3.22 -19.16 20.14
CA ASN A 61 -3.72 -18.87 18.78
C ASN A 61 -3.64 -17.37 18.42
N GLU A 62 -2.95 -16.54 19.22
CA GLU A 62 -2.84 -15.08 19.03
C GLU A 62 -2.35 -14.71 17.63
N GLN A 63 -1.39 -15.46 17.07
CA GLN A 63 -0.89 -15.17 15.72
C GLN A 63 -1.97 -15.32 14.66
N ALA A 64 -2.81 -16.36 14.75
CA ALA A 64 -3.90 -16.59 13.82
C ALA A 64 -4.99 -15.52 13.98
N ASP A 65 -5.29 -15.12 15.22
CA ASP A 65 -6.27 -14.08 15.52
C ASP A 65 -5.80 -12.70 15.03
N LEU A 66 -4.52 -12.37 15.20
CA LEU A 66 -3.93 -11.14 14.66
C LEU A 66 -3.97 -11.14 13.13
N ARG A 67 -3.59 -12.25 12.48
CA ARG A 67 -3.66 -12.37 11.02
C ARG A 67 -5.09 -12.16 10.52
N ARG A 68 -6.06 -12.81 11.16
CA ARG A 68 -7.49 -12.66 10.83
C ARG A 68 -7.98 -11.24 11.06
N LEU A 69 -7.53 -10.57 12.13
CA LEU A 69 -7.88 -9.18 12.41
C LEU A 69 -7.51 -8.28 11.22
N PHE A 70 -6.25 -8.32 10.80
CA PHE A 70 -5.76 -7.48 9.71
C PHE A 70 -6.45 -7.82 8.38
N GLN A 71 -6.66 -9.10 8.07
CA GLN A 71 -7.36 -9.54 6.86
C GLN A 71 -8.83 -9.08 6.80
N THR A 72 -9.49 -8.99 7.95
CA THR A 72 -10.91 -8.60 8.01
C THR A 72 -11.11 -7.10 8.18
N CYS A 73 -10.10 -6.33 8.60
CA CYS A 73 -10.20 -4.87 8.64
C CYS A 73 -10.55 -4.29 7.27
N VAL A 74 -11.47 -3.33 7.26
CA VAL A 74 -11.62 -2.44 6.12
C VAL A 74 -10.31 -1.66 5.95
N SER A 75 -9.62 -1.89 4.85
CA SER A 75 -8.22 -1.49 4.70
C SER A 75 -8.01 -0.01 4.42
N SER A 76 -8.98 0.65 3.78
CA SER A 76 -8.95 2.09 3.49
C SER A 76 -9.74 2.87 4.53
N SER A 77 -9.10 3.89 5.13
CA SER A 77 -9.75 4.73 6.14
C SER A 77 -10.84 5.65 5.61
N ARG A 78 -11.01 5.77 4.28
CA ARG A 78 -12.15 6.48 3.66
C ARG A 78 -13.49 5.92 4.12
N ASN A 79 -13.49 4.63 4.43
CA ASN A 79 -14.66 3.88 4.87
C ASN A 79 -14.71 3.73 6.40
N TRP A 80 -13.94 4.52 7.15
CA TRP A 80 -14.00 4.58 8.60
C TRP A 80 -14.68 5.89 9.02
N ASP A 81 -15.33 5.86 10.18
CA ASP A 81 -15.83 7.07 10.82
C ASP A 81 -14.69 8.05 11.10
N ASP A 82 -14.97 9.35 10.99
CA ASP A 82 -13.96 10.40 11.16
C ASP A 82 -13.33 10.40 12.56
N ALA A 83 -14.09 10.00 13.58
CA ALA A 83 -13.58 9.84 14.94
C ALA A 83 -12.51 8.74 15.02
N ILE A 84 -12.75 7.59 14.38
CA ILE A 84 -11.80 6.46 14.35
C ILE A 84 -10.56 6.86 13.54
N ARG A 85 -10.75 7.50 12.38
CA ARG A 85 -9.67 8.02 11.55
C ARG A 85 -8.81 9.02 12.31
N SER A 86 -9.43 9.90 13.09
CA SER A 86 -8.72 10.90 13.90
C SER A 86 -7.89 10.26 15.01
N LYS A 87 -8.45 9.29 15.76
CA LYS A 87 -7.72 8.53 16.77
C LYS A 87 -6.52 7.78 16.16
N MET A 88 -6.74 7.09 15.04
CA MET A 88 -5.67 6.35 14.37
C MET A 88 -4.55 7.29 13.86
N ARG A 89 -4.94 8.43 13.28
CA ARG A 89 -3.98 9.44 12.82
C ARG A 89 -3.13 9.98 13.97
N GLU A 90 -3.74 10.27 15.11
CA GLU A 90 -3.00 10.73 16.31
C GLU A 90 -1.96 9.69 16.73
N LEU A 91 -2.34 8.42 16.82
CA LEU A 91 -1.41 7.33 17.14
C LEU A 91 -0.24 7.24 16.15
N ILE A 92 -0.51 7.34 14.85
CA ILE A 92 0.53 7.30 13.80
C ILE A 92 1.51 8.48 13.94
N LEU A 93 0.99 9.68 14.17
CA LEU A 93 1.80 10.89 14.31
C LEU A 93 2.65 10.85 15.58
N THR A 94 2.08 10.39 16.70
CA THR A 94 2.84 10.21 17.95
C THR A 94 3.94 9.16 17.80
N ILE A 95 3.67 8.01 17.16
CA ILE A 95 4.70 7.00 16.88
C ILE A 95 5.83 7.60 16.03
N HIS A 96 5.48 8.36 14.99
CA HIS A 96 6.48 9.02 14.17
C HIS A 96 7.33 10.02 14.97
N GLU A 97 6.70 10.82 15.83
CA GLU A 97 7.40 11.79 16.68
C GLU A 97 8.34 11.12 17.70
N GLU A 98 7.91 10.04 18.36
CA GLU A 98 8.77 9.24 19.26
C GLU A 98 10.02 8.73 18.53
N GLU A 99 9.87 8.23 17.31
CA GLU A 99 10.98 7.74 16.47
C GLU A 99 11.90 8.86 15.96
N GLN A 100 11.39 10.08 15.73
CA GLN A 100 12.23 11.22 15.34
C GLN A 100 13.01 11.78 16.53
N ASN A 101 12.36 11.95 17.68
CA ASN A 101 12.94 12.60 18.84
C ASN A 101 13.83 11.67 19.68
N LYS A 102 13.53 10.36 19.68
CA LYS A 102 14.27 9.31 20.39
C LYS A 102 14.58 9.66 21.85
N GLN A 103 13.60 10.21 22.55
CA GLN A 103 13.74 10.53 23.97
C GLN A 103 13.96 9.25 24.79
N SER A 104 14.49 9.39 26.02
CA SER A 104 14.66 8.23 26.90
C SER A 104 13.35 7.47 27.08
N GLY A 105 13.32 6.20 26.66
CA GLY A 105 12.14 5.35 26.72
C GLY A 105 11.24 5.36 25.48
N PHE A 106 11.64 6.01 24.37
CA PHE A 106 10.83 6.09 23.14
C PHE A 106 10.40 4.73 22.59
N GLU A 107 11.21 3.68 22.74
CA GLU A 107 10.84 2.31 22.32
C GLU A 107 9.62 1.79 23.09
N TYR A 108 9.55 2.07 24.40
CA TYR A 108 8.41 1.69 25.24
C TYR A 108 7.18 2.52 24.91
N ALA A 109 7.35 3.83 24.68
CA ALA A 109 6.27 4.71 24.25
C ALA A 109 5.69 4.25 22.91
N THR A 110 6.55 3.99 21.92
CA THR A 110 6.18 3.43 20.62
C THR A 110 5.44 2.11 20.77
N LYS A 111 5.95 1.19 21.61
CA LYS A 111 5.28 -0.08 21.89
C LYS A 111 3.89 0.10 22.50
N ALA A 112 3.73 1.02 23.45
CA ALA A 112 2.43 1.32 24.05
C ALA A 112 1.45 1.84 23.00
N LYS A 113 1.87 2.77 22.13
CA LYS A 113 1.03 3.32 21.05
C LYS A 113 0.68 2.29 19.98
N MET A 114 1.60 1.37 19.68
CA MET A 114 1.32 0.23 18.81
C MET A 114 0.26 -0.72 19.41
N LEU A 115 0.27 -0.93 20.72
CA LEU A 115 -0.77 -1.71 21.42
C LEU A 115 -2.11 -0.97 21.45
N GLU A 116 -2.12 0.34 21.67
CA GLU A 116 -3.33 1.18 21.55
C GLU A 116 -3.91 1.11 20.13
N MET A 117 -3.06 1.17 19.10
CA MET A 117 -3.44 0.98 17.69
C MET A 117 -4.10 -0.39 17.49
N LEU A 118 -3.50 -1.45 18.03
CA LEU A 118 -4.07 -2.80 17.93
C LEU A 118 -5.45 -2.89 18.59
N VAL A 119 -5.63 -2.28 19.77
CA VAL A 119 -6.93 -2.22 20.45
C VAL A 119 -7.96 -1.49 19.59
N LEU A 120 -7.58 -0.37 18.96
CA LEU A 120 -8.47 0.39 18.06
C LEU A 120 -8.88 -0.45 16.84
N LEU A 121 -7.94 -1.20 16.25
CA LEU A 121 -8.23 -2.14 15.16
C LEU A 121 -9.23 -3.23 15.59
N TYR A 122 -9.10 -3.78 16.80
CA TYR A 122 -10.02 -4.81 17.30
C TYR A 122 -11.43 -4.28 17.59
N ARG A 123 -11.53 -3.09 18.18
CA ARG A 123 -12.78 -2.62 18.80
C ARG A 123 -13.60 -1.69 17.91
N GLU A 124 -12.94 -0.87 17.10
CA GLU A 124 -13.63 0.25 16.43
C GLU A 124 -13.51 0.20 14.91
N VAL A 125 -12.39 -0.28 14.34
CA VAL A 125 -12.23 -0.30 12.87
C VAL A 125 -13.22 -1.30 12.23
N PRO A 126 -14.01 -0.86 11.23
CA PRO A 126 -14.98 -1.72 10.54
C PRO A 126 -14.36 -2.98 9.95
N LYS A 127 -15.17 -4.04 9.85
CA LYS A 127 -14.76 -5.34 9.30
C LYS A 127 -15.51 -5.67 8.01
N ASN A 128 -14.80 -6.19 7.02
CA ASN A 128 -15.38 -6.83 5.85
C ASN A 128 -15.99 -8.17 6.27
N VAL A 129 -17.31 -8.24 6.37
CA VAL A 129 -18.03 -9.50 6.59
C VAL A 129 -17.96 -10.28 5.27
N ALA A 130 -17.32 -11.44 5.27
CA ALA A 130 -17.10 -12.23 4.06
C ALA A 130 -18.44 -12.68 3.44
N THR A 131 -18.89 -12.00 2.39
CA THR A 131 -19.87 -12.53 1.44
C THR A 131 -19.11 -13.14 0.26
N GLY A 132 -18.94 -14.47 0.26
CA GLY A 132 -18.86 -15.37 -0.91
C GLY A 132 -18.02 -15.05 -2.17
N GLU A 133 -17.25 -13.96 -2.26
CA GLU A 133 -16.63 -13.48 -3.52
C GLU A 133 -15.22 -14.02 -3.80
N ASN A 134 -14.73 -14.99 -3.02
CA ASN A 134 -13.35 -15.47 -3.15
C ASN A 134 -13.09 -16.34 -4.40
N ILE A 135 -14.11 -16.76 -5.16
CA ILE A 135 -13.92 -17.63 -6.34
C ILE A 135 -13.60 -16.83 -7.62
N LEU A 136 -13.96 -15.54 -7.68
CA LEU A 136 -13.65 -14.66 -8.83
C LEU A 136 -12.27 -14.00 -8.74
N ARG A 137 -11.59 -14.13 -7.59
CA ARG A 137 -10.27 -13.52 -7.36
C ARG A 137 -9.16 -14.27 -8.07
N ASP A 138 -9.21 -15.59 -8.17
CA ASP A 138 -8.05 -16.35 -8.67
C ASP A 138 -7.75 -16.12 -10.17
N GLU A 139 -8.77 -15.99 -11.03
CA GLU A 139 -8.56 -15.65 -12.46
C GLU A 139 -8.17 -14.18 -12.68
N ALA A 140 -8.68 -13.28 -11.82
CA ALA A 140 -8.30 -11.87 -11.86
C ALA A 140 -6.85 -11.67 -11.39
N VAL A 141 -6.43 -12.42 -10.36
CA VAL A 141 -5.08 -12.44 -9.79
C VAL A 141 -4.04 -12.95 -10.79
N LEU A 142 -4.36 -14.00 -11.57
CA LEU A 142 -3.44 -14.51 -12.60
C LEU A 142 -3.21 -13.48 -13.74
N LYS A 143 -4.28 -12.85 -14.24
CA LYS A 143 -4.16 -11.80 -15.27
C LYS A 143 -3.49 -10.52 -14.76
N SER A 144 -3.59 -10.28 -13.46
CA SER A 144 -3.02 -9.09 -12.83
C SER A 144 -1.53 -9.27 -12.52
N GLN A 145 -1.09 -10.50 -12.23
CA GLN A 145 0.32 -10.86 -12.14
C GLN A 145 1.09 -10.66 -13.47
N GLU A 146 0.54 -11.13 -14.60
CA GLU A 146 1.14 -10.88 -15.93
C GLU A 146 1.25 -9.38 -16.24
N THR A 147 0.24 -8.61 -15.80
CA THR A 147 0.22 -7.15 -15.94
C THR A 147 1.33 -6.49 -15.11
N LEU A 148 1.62 -6.98 -13.90
CA LEU A 148 2.72 -6.49 -13.07
C LEU A 148 4.09 -6.83 -13.61
N GLU A 149 4.29 -8.08 -14.05
CA GLU A 149 5.57 -8.50 -14.64
C GLU A 149 5.91 -7.60 -15.84
N THR A 150 4.90 -7.29 -16.65
CA THR A 150 5.02 -6.35 -17.76
C THR A 150 5.36 -4.92 -17.29
N LEU A 151 4.76 -4.42 -16.20
CA LEU A 151 5.04 -3.08 -15.66
C LEU A 151 6.41 -2.98 -15.00
N ASP A 152 6.84 -4.02 -14.28
CA ASP A 152 8.16 -4.10 -13.66
C ASP A 152 9.26 -4.15 -14.72
N GLU A 153 9.03 -4.93 -15.79
CA GLU A 153 9.92 -4.96 -16.95
C GLU A 153 10.02 -3.57 -17.61
N ILE A 154 8.87 -2.89 -17.80
CA ILE A 154 8.83 -1.52 -18.29
C ILE A 154 9.66 -0.59 -17.39
N PHE A 155 9.39 -0.52 -16.09
CA PHE A 155 10.07 0.44 -15.21
C PHE A 155 11.55 0.11 -15.03
N SER A 156 11.90 -1.17 -14.89
CA SER A 156 13.30 -1.64 -14.83
C SER A 156 14.08 -1.26 -16.09
N TYR A 157 13.44 -1.34 -17.26
CA TYR A 157 14.04 -0.94 -18.52
C TYR A 157 14.30 0.57 -18.56
N ILE A 158 13.32 1.37 -18.11
CA ILE A 158 13.42 2.82 -18.04
C ILE A 158 14.52 3.27 -17.08
N GLU A 159 14.60 2.67 -15.90
CA GLU A 159 15.63 2.99 -14.90
C GLU A 159 17.05 2.70 -15.41
N LYS A 160 17.24 1.57 -16.10
CA LYS A 160 18.55 1.17 -16.65
C LYS A 160 19.01 2.07 -17.80
N ARG A 161 18.11 2.73 -18.52
CA ARG A 161 18.41 3.54 -19.72
C ARG A 161 17.97 5.00 -19.61
N TYR A 162 17.86 5.55 -18.39
CA TYR A 162 17.30 6.90 -18.15
C TYR A 162 18.01 8.06 -18.89
N LYS A 163 19.23 7.84 -19.40
CA LYS A 163 20.02 8.84 -20.14
C LYS A 163 19.84 8.80 -21.65
N GLU A 164 19.11 7.83 -22.18
CA GLU A 164 18.91 7.61 -23.60
C GLU A 164 17.46 7.90 -24.00
N PRO A 165 17.20 8.38 -25.23
CA PRO A 165 15.85 8.64 -25.68
C PRO A 165 15.09 7.33 -25.87
N ILE A 166 14.24 6.99 -24.89
CA ILE A 166 13.33 5.85 -24.96
C ILE A 166 12.10 6.24 -25.78
N ASN A 167 11.77 5.47 -26.81
CA ASN A 167 10.63 5.75 -27.68
C ASN A 167 9.49 4.74 -27.48
N LEU A 168 8.29 5.14 -27.92
CA LEU A 168 7.06 4.34 -27.73
C LEU A 168 7.12 2.96 -28.41
N GLN A 169 7.80 2.87 -29.56
CA GLN A 169 7.93 1.63 -30.31
C GLN A 169 8.78 0.63 -29.54
N GLU A 170 9.89 1.09 -28.96
CA GLU A 170 10.80 0.27 -28.16
C GLU A 170 10.12 -0.37 -26.95
N MET A 171 9.20 0.35 -26.30
CA MET A 171 8.43 -0.20 -25.18
C MET A 171 7.30 -1.15 -25.60
N ALA A 172 6.73 -0.91 -26.78
CA ALA A 172 5.77 -1.84 -27.38
C ALA A 172 6.47 -3.17 -27.73
N ASP A 173 7.67 -3.09 -28.30
CA ASP A 173 8.49 -4.26 -28.66
C ASP A 173 8.96 -5.03 -27.41
N LEU A 174 9.40 -4.33 -26.36
CA LEU A 174 9.78 -4.91 -25.06
C LEU A 174 8.66 -5.78 -24.47
N THR A 175 7.42 -5.28 -24.54
CA THR A 175 6.24 -5.93 -23.93
C THR A 175 5.52 -6.90 -24.87
N GLY A 176 5.99 -7.03 -26.12
CA GLY A 176 5.29 -7.81 -27.16
C GLY A 176 3.93 -7.23 -27.56
N PHE A 177 3.67 -5.96 -27.28
CA PHE A 177 2.43 -5.27 -27.57
C PHE A 177 2.49 -4.50 -28.89
N SER A 178 1.32 -4.22 -29.48
CA SER A 178 1.23 -3.14 -30.45
C SER A 178 1.37 -1.79 -29.74
N THR A 179 1.89 -0.77 -30.41
CA THR A 179 2.01 0.60 -29.86
C THR A 179 0.68 1.17 -29.36
N TYR A 180 -0.42 0.86 -30.06
CA TYR A 180 -1.77 1.22 -29.63
C TYR A 180 -2.17 0.53 -28.32
N TYR A 181 -1.94 -0.78 -28.23
CA TYR A 181 -2.25 -1.53 -27.02
C TYR A 181 -1.39 -1.09 -25.85
N PHE A 182 -0.09 -0.92 -26.05
CA PHE A 182 0.84 -0.40 -25.06
C PHE A 182 0.40 0.96 -24.51
N THR A 183 0.01 1.90 -25.38
CA THR A 183 -0.44 3.23 -24.95
C THR A 183 -1.67 3.14 -24.04
N LYS A 184 -2.63 2.28 -24.39
CA LYS A 184 -3.84 2.07 -23.58
C LYS A 184 -3.52 1.35 -22.28
N PHE A 185 -2.66 0.33 -22.33
CA PHE A 185 -2.17 -0.43 -21.19
C PHE A 185 -1.45 0.49 -20.19
N PHE A 186 -0.44 1.22 -20.66
CA PHE A 186 0.36 2.14 -19.86
C PHE A 186 -0.51 3.23 -19.23
N LYS A 187 -1.40 3.87 -20.00
CA LYS A 187 -2.30 4.89 -19.47
C LYS A 187 -3.29 4.35 -18.45
N ARG A 188 -3.85 3.15 -18.69
CA ARG A 188 -4.77 2.49 -17.75
C ARG A 188 -4.09 2.19 -16.42
N ASN A 189 -2.83 1.74 -16.46
CA ASN A 189 -2.12 1.25 -15.28
C ASN A 189 -1.30 2.34 -14.55
N THR A 190 -0.87 3.41 -15.24
CA THR A 190 -0.05 4.49 -14.66
C THR A 190 -0.83 5.81 -14.48
N GLY A 191 -2.03 5.91 -15.04
CA GLY A 191 -2.87 7.13 -14.98
C GLY A 191 -2.44 8.24 -15.94
N MET A 192 -1.31 8.11 -16.65
CA MET A 192 -0.81 9.11 -17.60
C MET A 192 -0.32 8.48 -18.90
N THR A 193 -0.21 9.28 -19.96
CA THR A 193 0.33 8.76 -21.23
C THR A 193 1.84 8.55 -21.11
N PHE A 194 2.38 7.57 -21.84
CA PHE A 194 3.83 7.33 -21.91
C PHE A 194 4.61 8.60 -22.31
N VAL A 195 4.06 9.38 -23.25
CA VAL A 195 4.64 10.67 -23.67
C VAL A 195 4.66 11.70 -22.54
N THR A 196 3.67 11.69 -21.65
CA THR A 196 3.64 12.57 -20.46
C THR A 196 4.65 12.11 -19.41
N PHE A 197 4.84 10.80 -19.26
CA PHE A 197 5.75 10.22 -18.27
C PHE A 197 7.23 10.56 -18.55
N PHE A 198 7.60 10.76 -19.82
CA PHE A 198 8.96 11.07 -20.27
C PHE A 198 9.24 12.57 -20.53
N LYS A 199 8.30 13.45 -20.20
CA LYS A 199 8.47 14.91 -20.26
C LYS A 199 8.85 15.47 -18.91
#